data_AF-A0A534ZLX4-F1
#
_entry.id   AF-A0A534ZLX4-F1
#
_cell.length_a   1.000
_cell.length_b   1.000
_cell.length_c   1.000
_cell.angle_alpha   90.00
_cell.angle_beta   90.00
_cell.angle_gamma   90.00
#
_symmetry.space_group_name_H-M   'P 1'
#
loop_
_entity.id
_entity.type
_entity.pdbx_description
1 polymer ?
#
loop_
_entity_poly.entity_id
_entity_poly.type
_entity_poly.pdbx_seq_one_letter_code
_entity_poly.pdbx_strand_id
1 'polypeptide(L)' 'MAALDLRQLLTRLSTSDPVPGGGSAAALAGAMGASLVSMVAALTVGRAEYAEADALARQ' A
#
# COMPACT_ATOMS: atom_id res chain seq x y z
N MET A 1 17.09 -0.26 13.70
CA MET A 1 16.94 -0.77 12.31
C MET A 1 16.83 0.45 11.41
N ALA A 2 17.77 0.66 10.49
CA ALA A 2 17.68 1.77 9.55
C ALA A 2 16.58 1.48 8.52
N ALA A 3 15.65 2.43 8.31
CA ALA A 3 14.65 2.32 7.25
C ALA A 3 15.34 2.45 5.88
N LEU A 4 15.06 1.52 4.97
CA LEU A 4 15.49 1.61 3.57
C LEU A 4 14.52 2.54 2.83
N ASP A 5 15.04 3.42 1.99
CA ASP A 5 14.20 4.08 1.00
C ASP A 5 13.80 3.11 -0.13
N LEU A 6 12.82 3.50 -0.95
CA LEU A 6 12.31 2.65 -2.03
C LEU A 6 13.41 2.22 -3.02
N ARG A 7 14.33 3.13 -3.38
CA ARG A 7 15.41 2.82 -4.31
C ARG A 7 16.36 1.80 -3.69
N GLN A 8 16.76 2.00 -2.44
CA GLN A 8 17.63 1.09 -1.71
C GLN A 8 17.00 -0.30 -1.55
N LEU A 9 15.70 -0.37 -1.25
CA LEU A 9 14.98 -1.63 -1.15
C LEU A 9 14.99 -2.39 -2.49
N LEU A 10 14.65 -1.69 -3.59
CA LEU A 10 14.62 -2.27 -4.93
C LEU A 10 16.01 -2.70 -5.41
N THR A 11 17.04 -1.90 -5.15
CA THR A 11 18.42 -2.27 -5.46
C THR A 11 18.81 -3.54 -4.72
N ARG A 12 18.55 -3.65 -3.41
CA ARG A 12 18.91 -4.87 -2.66
C ARG A 12 18.12 -6.10 -3.11
N LEU A 13 16.81 -5.96 -3.40
CA LEU A 13 15.99 -7.04 -3.96
C LEU A 13 16.52 -7.60 -5.30
N SER A 14 17.29 -6.80 -6.03
CA SER A 14 17.90 -7.21 -7.31
C SER A 14 19.26 -7.89 -7.18
N THR A 15 19.80 -8.01 -5.97
CA THR A 15 21.10 -8.65 -5.69
C THR A 15 20.92 -10.11 -5.25
N SER A 16 22.04 -10.79 -5.01
CA SER A 16 22.08 -12.12 -4.38
C SER A 16 21.97 -12.09 -2.85
N ASP A 17 21.77 -10.91 -2.23
CA ASP A 17 21.62 -10.82 -0.78
C ASP A 17 20.33 -11.54 -0.32
N PRO A 18 20.37 -12.33 0.77
CA PRO A 18 19.19 -13.05 1.27
C PRO A 18 18.14 -12.14 1.92
N VAL A 19 18.46 -10.87 2.19
CA VAL A 19 17.58 -9.87 2.80
C VAL A 19 17.73 -8.53 2.08
N PRO A 20 16.63 -7.85 1.68
CA PRO A 20 15.22 -8.21 1.83
C PRO A 20 14.80 -9.37 0.91
N GLY A 21 13.91 -10.23 1.42
CA GLY A 21 13.42 -11.41 0.69
C GLY A 21 12.01 -11.22 0.11
N GLY A 22 11.47 -12.30 -0.48
CA GLY A 22 10.16 -12.31 -1.14
C GLY A 22 8.99 -11.87 -0.25
N GLY A 23 9.04 -12.16 1.06
CA GLY A 23 8.03 -11.69 2.01
C GLY A 23 7.98 -10.16 2.13
N SER A 24 9.12 -9.48 2.14
CA SER A 24 9.18 -8.01 2.15
C SER A 24 8.70 -7.42 0.83
N ALA A 25 8.98 -8.07 -0.31
CA ALA A 25 8.46 -7.67 -1.60
C ALA A 25 6.92 -7.81 -1.67
N ALA A 26 6.38 -8.93 -1.19
CA ALA A 26 4.95 -9.16 -1.12
C ALA A 26 4.25 -8.16 -0.19
N ALA A 27 4.85 -7.83 0.96
CA ALA A 27 4.34 -6.83 1.88
C ALA A 27 4.27 -5.43 1.24
N LEU A 28 5.32 -5.01 0.51
CA LEU A 28 5.31 -3.74 -0.21
C LEU A 28 4.21 -3.71 -1.28
N ALA A 29 4.09 -4.78 -2.08
CA ALA A 29 3.04 -4.87 -3.10
C ALA A 29 1.64 -4.80 -2.49
N GLY A 30 1.40 -5.48 -1.37
CA GLY A 30 0.15 -5.42 -0.62
C GLY A 30 -0.13 -4.02 -0.07
N ALA A 31 0.88 -3.34 0.49
CA ALA A 31 0.75 -1.98 0.99
C ALA A 31 0.39 -0.98 -0.12
N MET A 32 0.96 -1.12 -1.31
CA MET A 32 0.59 -0.30 -2.48
C MET A 32 -0.88 -0.49 -2.85
N GLY A 33 -1.35 -1.74 -2.93
CA GLY A 33 -2.76 -2.05 -3.22
C GLY A 33 -3.70 -1.49 -2.15
N ALA A 34 -3.40 -1.72 -0.88
CA ALA A 34 -4.20 -1.19 0.24
C ALA A 34 -4.25 0.34 0.24
N SER A 35 -3.14 1.01 -0.09
CA SER A 35 -3.09 2.48 -0.18
C SER A 35 -4.01 3.02 -1.28
N LEU A 36 -4.07 2.34 -2.43
CA LEU A 36 -4.97 2.70 -3.53
C LEU A 36 -6.44 2.48 -3.14
N VAL A 37 -6.77 1.38 -2.47
CA VAL A 37 -8.12 1.14 -1.93
C VAL A 37 -8.52 2.24 -0.95
N SER A 38 -7.61 2.60 -0.03
CA SER A 38 -7.84 3.68 0.92
C SER A 38 -8.06 5.03 0.23
N MET A 39 -7.30 5.34 -0.82
CA MET A 39 -7.49 6.55 -1.62
C MET A 39 -8.87 6.58 -2.27
N VAL A 40 -9.30 5.48 -2.89
CA VAL A 40 -10.63 5.40 -3.52
C VAL A 40 -11.73 5.58 -2.49
N ALA A 41 -11.63 4.90 -1.33
CA ALA A 41 -12.59 5.08 -0.24
C ALA A 41 -12.67 6.55 0.22
N ALA A 42 -11.54 7.22 0.38
CA ALA A 42 -11.48 8.63 0.75
C ALA A 42 -12.12 9.56 -0.31
N LEU A 43 -12.06 9.21 -1.60
CA LEU A 43 -12.74 9.95 -2.67
C LEU A 43 -14.26 9.72 -2.68
N THR A 44 -14.74 8.59 -2.12
CA THR A 44 -16.16 8.25 -2.01
C THR A 44 -16.83 8.96 -0.83
N VAL A 45 -16.12 9.09 0.30
CA VAL A 45 -16.69 9.65 1.52
C VAL A 45 -17.21 11.08 1.33
N GLY A 46 -18.42 11.35 1.79
CA GLY A 46 -19.03 12.68 1.79
C GLY A 46 -19.60 13.15 0.44
N ARG A 47 -19.59 12.31 -0.59
CA ARG A 47 -20.25 12.62 -1.87
C ARG A 47 -21.69 12.14 -1.89
N ALA A 48 -22.61 13.04 -2.28
CA ALA A 48 -24.04 12.73 -2.36
C ALA A 48 -24.36 11.57 -3.32
N GLU A 49 -23.60 11.44 -4.42
CA GLU A 49 -23.71 10.35 -5.40
C GLU A 49 -23.36 8.96 -4.81
N TYR A 50 -22.69 8.90 -3.66
CA TYR A 50 -22.27 7.68 -2.99
C TYR A 50 -22.84 7.54 -1.57
N ALA A 51 -23.97 8.17 -1.26
CA ALA A 51 -24.56 8.18 0.08
C ALA A 51 -24.75 6.77 0.69
N GLU A 52 -25.08 5.76 -0.13
CA GLU A 52 -25.21 4.37 0.32
C GLU A 52 -23.87 3.73 0.67
N ALA A 53 -22.81 4.06 -0.07
CA ALA A 53 -21.45 3.53 0.15
C ALA A 53 -20.68 4.31 1.23
N ASP A 54 -21.07 5.56 1.52
CA ASP A 54 -20.45 6.46 2.49
C ASP A 54 -20.49 5.89 3.92
N ALA A 55 -21.59 5.24 4.30
CA ALA A 55 -21.74 4.59 5.62
C ALA A 55 -20.84 3.34 5.77
N LEU A 56 -20.56 2.64 4.68
CA LEU A 56 -19.62 1.50 4.68
C LEU A 56 -18.17 1.99 4.66
N ALA A 57 -17.86 3.06 3.92
CA ALA A 57 -16.51 3.60 3.77
C ALA A 57 -15.97 4.32 5.03
N ARG A 58 -16.83 4.67 6.00
CA ARG A 58 -16.45 5.29 7.28
C ARG A 58 -16.27 4.32 8.45
N GLN A 59 -16.51 3.02 8.25
CA GLN A 59 -16.26 1.97 9.25
C GLN A 59 -14.80 1.55 9.25
#